data_AF-A0A7S4C707-F1
#
_entry.id   AF-A0A7S4C707-F1
#
_cell.length_a   1.000
_cell.length_b   1.000
_cell.length_c   1.000
_cell.angle_alpha   90.00
_cell.angle_beta   90.00
_cell.angle_gamma   90.00
#
_symmetry.space_group_name_H-M   'P 1'
#
loop_
_entity.id
_entity.type
_entity.pdbx_description
1 polymer ?
#
loop_
_entity_poly.entity_id
_entity_poly.type
_entity_poly.pdbx_seq_one_letter_code
_entity_poly.pdbx_strand_id
1 'polypeptide(L)'
;AKECRDIGRKYFTEGNYEEAIKQYTRAIQYSPKDASLYTNRALCQQKVKGSWEVARQDCLKAIEVDPKNVKGYYFLAKADVERKDYNVAIRHFTKALDFCTERPQTKELHEELYDALYIAKKGKFLKEEEARIQQLEELKEKCKALLIENREGQMDIDADECISLEQHHNNLSLIESLFLQETQKITVKDV
;
A
#
# COMPACT_ATOMS: atom_id res chain seq x y z
N ALA A 1 8.46 35.41 -1.38
CA ALA A 1 7.56 34.24 -1.47
C ALA A 1 7.18 33.88 -2.90
N LYS A 2 6.44 34.74 -3.62
CA LYS A 2 5.95 34.46 -4.99
C LYS A 2 7.07 34.12 -5.98
N GLU A 3 8.12 34.93 -6.01
CA GLU A 3 9.29 34.70 -6.88
C GLU A 3 9.96 33.34 -6.60
N CYS A 4 10.26 33.02 -5.34
CA CYS A 4 10.82 31.72 -4.96
C CYS A 4 9.90 30.54 -5.36
N ARG A 5 8.58 30.72 -5.23
CA ARG A 5 7.59 29.70 -5.65
C ARG A 5 7.63 29.48 -7.17
N ASP A 6 7.71 30.55 -7.94
CA ASP A 6 7.69 30.50 -9.39
C ASP A 6 9.01 29.88 -9.92
N ILE A 7 10.16 30.21 -9.32
CA ILE A 7 11.44 29.56 -9.59
C ILE A 7 11.39 28.07 -9.19
N GLY A 8 10.81 27.73 -8.03
CA GLY A 8 10.62 26.34 -7.61
C GLY A 8 9.77 25.53 -8.59
N ARG A 9 8.72 26.15 -9.17
CA ARG A 9 7.91 25.53 -10.22
C ARG A 9 8.72 25.29 -11.50
N LYS A 10 9.57 26.24 -11.89
CA LYS A 10 10.44 26.09 -13.06
C LYS A 10 11.42 24.92 -12.89
N TYR A 11 12.10 24.84 -11.76
CA TYR A 11 12.98 23.70 -11.47
C TYR A 11 12.23 22.37 -11.45
N PHE A 12 11.00 22.34 -10.94
CA PHE A 12 10.16 21.15 -10.99
C PHE A 12 9.87 20.70 -12.43
N THR A 13 9.52 21.64 -13.33
CA THR A 13 9.27 21.32 -14.75
C THR A 13 10.53 20.87 -15.49
N GLU A 14 11.71 21.33 -15.05
CA GLU A 14 13.02 20.91 -15.57
C GLU A 14 13.50 19.57 -14.98
N GLY A 15 12.74 18.98 -14.04
CA GLY A 15 13.12 17.74 -13.35
C GLY A 15 14.19 17.91 -12.28
N ASN A 16 14.59 19.15 -11.96
CA ASN A 16 15.56 19.46 -10.92
C ASN A 16 14.88 19.57 -9.54
N TYR A 17 14.50 18.42 -8.99
CA TYR A 17 13.69 18.36 -7.77
C TYR A 17 14.39 18.89 -6.52
N GLU A 18 15.71 18.70 -6.39
CA GLU A 18 16.48 19.18 -5.24
C GLU A 18 16.53 20.71 -5.19
N GLU A 19 16.78 21.37 -6.33
CA GLU A 19 16.74 22.83 -6.42
C GLU A 19 15.32 23.36 -6.21
N ALA A 20 14.30 22.67 -6.74
CA ALA A 20 12.91 23.01 -6.46
C ALA A 20 12.60 22.97 -4.94
N ILE A 21 13.06 21.95 -4.22
CA ILE A 21 12.91 21.83 -2.76
C ILE A 21 13.56 23.01 -2.03
N LYS A 22 14.77 23.42 -2.43
CA LYS A 22 15.46 24.59 -1.84
C LYS A 22 14.65 25.87 -2.03
N GLN A 23 14.11 26.08 -3.23
CA GLN A 23 13.31 27.27 -3.53
C GLN A 23 11.96 27.27 -2.79
N TYR A 24 11.27 26.13 -2.71
CA TYR A 24 10.05 26.02 -1.91
C TYR A 24 10.32 26.21 -0.43
N THR A 25 11.45 25.73 0.08
CA THR A 25 11.85 25.96 1.49
C THR A 25 12.05 27.45 1.78
N ARG A 26 12.72 28.19 0.87
CA ARG A 26 12.80 29.66 0.96
C ARG A 26 11.43 30.31 0.88
N ALA A 27 10.56 29.87 -0.05
CA ALA A 27 9.21 30.39 -0.18
C ALA A 27 8.39 30.23 1.11
N ILE A 28 8.51 29.07 1.78
CA ILE A 28 7.84 28.76 3.05
C ILE A 28 8.29 29.71 4.16
N GLN A 29 9.59 30.05 4.24
CA GLN A 29 10.09 31.03 5.22
C GLN A 29 9.41 32.40 5.08
N TYR A 30 9.09 32.81 3.85
CA TYR A 30 8.39 34.07 3.60
C TYR A 30 6.86 33.98 3.75
N SER A 31 6.27 32.78 3.61
CA SER A 31 4.82 32.59 3.62
C SER A 31 4.44 31.24 4.24
N PRO A 32 4.62 31.08 5.57
CA PRO A 32 4.41 29.80 6.25
C PRO A 32 2.94 29.38 6.35
N LYS A 33 2.00 30.26 5.98
CA LYS A 33 0.56 29.98 5.95
C LYS A 33 0.03 29.64 4.55
N ASP A 34 0.91 29.50 3.55
CA ASP A 34 0.51 29.05 2.22
C ASP A 34 0.64 27.53 2.10
N ALA A 35 -0.49 26.83 2.23
CA ALA A 35 -0.56 25.37 2.12
C ALA A 35 -0.03 24.85 0.77
N SER A 36 -0.14 25.64 -0.31
CA SER A 36 0.32 25.23 -1.64
C SER A 36 1.83 25.01 -1.68
N LEU A 37 2.61 25.79 -0.90
CA LEU A 37 4.06 25.66 -0.86
C LEU A 37 4.49 24.31 -0.26
N TYR A 38 3.82 23.88 0.80
CA TYR A 38 4.06 22.57 1.41
C TYR A 38 3.68 21.44 0.44
N THR A 39 2.52 21.52 -0.23
CA THR A 39 2.14 20.47 -1.21
C THR A 39 3.08 20.40 -2.42
N ASN A 40 3.59 21.54 -2.90
CA ASN A 40 4.53 21.56 -4.02
C ASN A 40 5.90 21.01 -3.59
N ARG A 41 6.35 21.30 -2.36
CA ARG A 41 7.58 20.71 -1.83
C ARG A 41 7.45 19.21 -1.60
N ALA A 42 6.31 18.75 -1.08
CA ALA A 42 6.00 17.33 -0.93
C ALA A 42 6.02 16.60 -2.27
N LEU A 43 5.44 17.19 -3.32
CA LEU A 43 5.47 16.64 -4.67
C LEU A 43 6.91 16.49 -5.20
N CYS A 44 7.79 17.48 -4.95
CA CYS A 44 9.20 17.37 -5.32
C CYS A 44 9.89 16.23 -4.55
N GLN A 45 9.63 16.12 -3.25
CA GLN A 45 10.21 15.07 -2.40
C GLN A 45 9.74 13.67 -2.80
N GLN A 46 8.49 13.49 -3.27
CA GLN A 46 8.03 12.21 -3.81
C GLN A 46 8.81 11.76 -5.05
N LYS A 47 9.43 12.69 -5.79
CA LYS A 47 10.29 12.37 -6.94
C LYS A 47 11.72 12.02 -6.53
N VAL A 48 12.11 12.35 -5.30
CA VAL A 48 13.42 11.99 -4.74
C VAL A 48 13.30 10.65 -4.03
N LYS A 49 14.16 9.68 -4.41
CA LYS A 49 14.14 8.34 -3.81
C LYS A 49 14.32 8.42 -2.29
N GLY A 50 13.49 7.67 -1.56
CA GLY A 50 13.58 7.56 -0.09
C GLY A 50 13.07 8.77 0.70
N SER A 51 12.54 9.81 0.05
CA SER A 51 12.08 11.05 0.73
C SER A 51 10.59 11.07 1.08
N TRP A 52 9.91 9.92 1.09
CA TRP A 52 8.46 9.82 1.32
C TRP A 52 8.05 10.22 2.75
N GLU A 53 8.90 10.03 3.76
CA GLU A 53 8.63 10.49 5.13
C GLU A 53 8.60 12.01 5.24
N VAL A 54 9.54 12.69 4.59
CA VAL A 54 9.58 14.15 4.56
C VAL A 54 8.37 14.68 3.78
N ALA A 55 8.02 14.03 2.66
CA ALA A 55 6.87 14.41 1.85
C ALA A 55 5.58 14.31 2.67
N ARG A 56 5.47 13.26 3.49
CA ARG A 56 4.37 13.04 4.42
C ARG A 56 4.26 14.17 5.44
N GLN A 57 5.37 14.60 6.05
CA GLN A 57 5.36 15.72 7.00
C GLN A 57 4.89 17.02 6.34
N ASP A 58 5.35 17.30 5.12
CA ASP A 58 4.90 18.46 4.36
C ASP A 58 3.40 18.39 4.03
N CYS A 59 2.88 17.21 3.67
CA CYS A 59 1.45 17.04 3.44
C CYS A 59 0.63 17.27 4.71
N LEU A 60 1.08 16.74 5.86
CA LEU A 60 0.43 16.98 7.14
C LEU A 60 0.43 18.46 7.50
N LYS A 61 1.54 19.18 7.25
CA LYS A 61 1.60 20.63 7.46
C LYS A 61 0.67 21.38 6.51
N ALA A 62 0.56 20.96 5.25
CA ALA A 62 -0.38 21.54 4.30
C ALA A 62 -1.83 21.40 4.78
N ILE A 63 -2.20 20.24 5.34
CA ILE A 63 -3.54 19.96 5.89
C ILE A 63 -3.79 20.73 7.19
N GLU A 64 -2.77 20.93 8.02
CA GLU A 64 -2.87 21.78 9.22
C GLU A 64 -3.16 23.23 8.86
N VAL A 65 -2.53 23.73 7.78
CA VAL A 65 -2.71 25.10 7.28
C VAL A 65 -4.03 25.26 6.52
N ASP A 66 -4.39 24.30 5.68
CA ASP A 66 -5.66 24.24 4.94
C ASP A 66 -6.28 22.85 5.08
N PRO A 67 -7.25 22.67 6.02
CA PRO A 67 -7.90 21.39 6.27
C PRO A 67 -8.67 20.81 5.09
N LYS A 68 -8.94 21.60 4.04
CA LYS A 68 -9.63 21.17 2.81
C LYS A 68 -8.68 21.04 1.61
N ASN A 69 -7.36 20.97 1.86
CA ASN A 69 -6.38 20.88 0.81
C ASN A 69 -6.37 19.48 0.16
N VAL A 70 -7.04 19.34 -1.00
CA VAL A 70 -7.14 18.07 -1.74
C VAL A 70 -5.78 17.50 -2.10
N LYS A 71 -4.83 18.33 -2.58
CA LYS A 71 -3.49 17.87 -2.94
C LYS A 71 -2.70 17.36 -1.73
N GLY A 72 -2.89 18.00 -0.57
CA GLY A 72 -2.32 17.56 0.70
C GLY A 72 -2.77 16.14 1.06
N TYR A 73 -4.07 15.86 1.02
CA TYR A 73 -4.59 14.51 1.27
C TYR A 73 -4.15 13.50 0.20
N TYR A 74 -4.14 13.89 -1.08
CA TYR A 74 -3.72 13.03 -2.18
C TYR A 74 -2.26 12.59 -2.05
N PHE A 75 -1.34 13.52 -1.81
CA PHE A 75 0.08 13.20 -1.65
C PHE A 75 0.37 12.48 -0.34
N LEU A 76 -0.36 12.79 0.73
CA LEU A 76 -0.31 12.02 1.99
C LEU A 76 -0.70 10.55 1.76
N ALA A 77 -1.83 10.33 1.08
CA ALA A 77 -2.30 8.99 0.74
C ALA A 77 -1.30 8.21 -0.13
N LYS A 78 -0.68 8.86 -1.12
CA LYS A 78 0.42 8.25 -1.91
C LYS A 78 1.60 7.82 -1.03
N ALA A 79 2.02 8.65 -0.08
CA ALA A 79 3.08 8.26 0.86
C ALA A 79 2.66 7.08 1.75
N ASP A 80 1.38 6.98 2.13
CA ASP A 80 0.87 5.83 2.89
C ASP A 80 0.77 4.55 2.04
N VAL A 81 0.55 4.66 0.71
CA VAL A 81 0.63 3.52 -0.23
C VAL A 81 2.06 2.96 -0.29
N GLU A 82 3.07 3.83 -0.39
CA GLU A 82 4.49 3.42 -0.38
C GLU A 82 4.87 2.68 0.92
N ARG A 83 4.26 3.06 2.05
CA ARG A 83 4.40 2.38 3.34
C ARG A 83 3.63 1.05 3.44
N LYS A 84 2.85 0.69 2.41
CA LYS A 84 1.89 -0.44 2.45
C LYS A 84 0.83 -0.31 3.56
N ASP A 85 0.55 0.91 3.99
CA ASP A 85 -0.49 1.27 4.95
C ASP A 85 -1.81 1.57 4.21
N TYR A 86 -2.28 0.59 3.41
CA TYR A 86 -3.37 0.79 2.45
C TYR A 86 -4.70 1.25 3.09
N ASN A 87 -5.00 0.81 4.31
CA ASN A 87 -6.21 1.28 5.03
C ASN A 87 -6.17 2.79 5.31
N VAL A 88 -5.00 3.32 5.65
CA VAL A 88 -4.80 4.74 5.91
C VAL A 88 -4.83 5.52 4.59
N ALA A 89 -4.17 5.00 3.55
CA ALA A 89 -4.19 5.58 2.21
C ALA A 89 -5.61 5.73 1.66
N ILE A 90 -6.44 4.68 1.74
CA ILE A 90 -7.84 4.69 1.29
C ILE A 90 -8.62 5.81 1.99
N ARG A 91 -8.48 5.95 3.32
CA ARG A 91 -9.16 7.02 4.07
C ARG A 91 -8.74 8.41 3.60
N HIS A 92 -7.46 8.63 3.34
CA HIS A 92 -6.96 9.92 2.86
C HIS A 92 -7.40 10.20 1.42
N PHE A 93 -7.39 9.20 0.52
CA PHE A 93 -7.93 9.36 -0.84
C PHE A 93 -9.43 9.65 -0.84
N THR A 94 -10.22 8.99 0.00
CA THR A 94 -11.65 9.28 0.14
C THR A 94 -11.87 10.72 0.61
N LYS A 95 -11.14 11.19 1.62
CA LYS A 95 -11.23 12.60 2.05
C LYS A 95 -10.85 13.58 0.93
N ALA A 96 -9.80 13.28 0.17
CA ALA A 96 -9.40 14.10 -0.97
C ALA A 96 -10.52 14.19 -2.02
N LEU A 97 -11.20 13.07 -2.28
CA LEU A 97 -12.33 12.99 -3.19
C LEU A 97 -13.54 13.80 -2.67
N ASP A 98 -13.88 13.65 -1.39
CA ASP A 98 -14.98 14.40 -0.76
C ASP A 98 -14.78 15.91 -0.95
N PHE A 99 -13.58 16.42 -0.64
CA PHE A 99 -13.26 17.84 -0.83
C PHE A 99 -13.18 18.27 -2.30
N CYS A 100 -12.85 17.36 -3.22
CA CYS A 100 -12.87 17.62 -4.65
C CYS A 100 -14.31 17.74 -5.20
N THR A 101 -15.28 17.04 -4.60
CA THR A 101 -16.70 17.19 -4.96
C THR A 101 -17.30 18.49 -4.42
N GLU A 102 -16.85 18.95 -3.25
CA GLU A 102 -17.27 20.24 -2.67
C GLU A 102 -16.71 21.46 -3.41
N ARG A 103 -15.53 21.34 -4.03
CA ARG A 103 -14.90 22.40 -4.82
C ARG A 103 -14.49 21.84 -6.18
N PRO A 104 -15.17 22.21 -7.28
CA PRO A 104 -14.81 21.69 -8.59
C PRO A 104 -13.36 22.09 -8.93
N GLN A 105 -12.46 21.13 -8.77
CA GLN A 105 -11.08 21.20 -9.24
C GLN A 105 -11.03 20.71 -10.69
N THR A 106 -9.84 20.63 -11.28
CA THR A 106 -9.67 20.11 -12.64
C THR A 106 -10.17 18.67 -12.72
N LYS A 107 -10.91 18.32 -13.78
CA LYS A 107 -11.39 16.94 -14.03
C LYS A 107 -10.26 15.91 -13.95
N GLU A 108 -9.07 16.29 -14.41
CA GLU A 108 -7.83 15.52 -14.35
C GLU A 108 -7.50 15.04 -12.93
N LEU A 109 -7.64 15.90 -11.91
CA LEU A 109 -7.32 15.54 -10.53
C LEU A 109 -8.35 14.57 -9.93
N HIS A 110 -9.60 14.66 -10.39
CA HIS A 110 -10.65 13.73 -9.99
C HIS A 110 -10.39 12.33 -10.56
N GLU A 111 -10.06 12.23 -11.86
CA GLU A 111 -9.68 10.96 -12.50
C GLU A 111 -8.45 10.33 -11.81
N GLU A 112 -7.39 11.11 -11.57
CA GLU A 112 -6.21 10.66 -10.84
C GLU A 112 -6.53 10.13 -9.43
N LEU A 113 -7.50 10.73 -8.75
CA LEU A 113 -7.93 10.29 -7.41
C LEU A 113 -8.63 8.94 -7.44
N TYR A 114 -9.48 8.69 -8.45
CA TYR A 114 -10.13 7.39 -8.62
C TYR A 114 -9.12 6.29 -8.92
N ASP A 115 -8.17 6.55 -9.84
CA ASP A 115 -7.11 5.60 -10.18
C ASP A 115 -6.24 5.28 -8.96
N ALA A 116 -5.85 6.31 -8.20
CA ALA A 116 -5.05 6.13 -6.99
C ALA A 116 -5.81 5.37 -5.90
N LEU A 117 -7.11 5.63 -5.74
CA LEU A 117 -7.97 4.90 -4.81
C LEU A 117 -8.12 3.43 -5.21
N TYR A 118 -8.27 3.15 -6.51
CA TYR A 118 -8.30 1.78 -7.03
C TYR A 118 -6.99 1.05 -6.73
N ILE A 119 -5.84 1.67 -7.00
CA ILE A 119 -4.51 1.10 -6.69
C ILE A 119 -4.38 0.80 -5.19
N ALA A 120 -4.83 1.70 -4.31
CA ALA A 120 -4.78 1.48 -2.87
C ALA A 120 -5.68 0.32 -2.40
N LYS A 121 -6.90 0.21 -2.95
CA LYS A 121 -7.82 -0.90 -2.66
C LYS A 121 -7.28 -2.24 -3.16
N LYS A 122 -6.72 -2.26 -4.37
CA LYS A 122 -6.05 -3.44 -4.93
C LYS A 122 -4.84 -3.83 -4.09
N GLY A 123 -4.02 -2.88 -3.67
CA GLY A 123 -2.89 -3.13 -2.77
C GLY A 123 -3.31 -3.71 -1.42
N LYS A 124 -4.41 -3.21 -0.85
CA LYS A 124 -5.02 -3.79 0.37
C LYS A 124 -5.41 -5.25 0.16
N PHE A 125 -6.15 -5.54 -0.91
CA PHE A 125 -6.59 -6.89 -1.24
C PHE A 125 -5.40 -7.84 -1.40
N LEU A 126 -4.39 -7.44 -2.17
CA LEU A 126 -3.20 -8.26 -2.39
C LEU A 126 -2.45 -8.55 -1.08
N LYS A 127 -2.35 -7.56 -0.18
CA LYS A 127 -1.74 -7.75 1.14
C LYS A 127 -2.52 -8.73 2.02
N GLU A 128 -3.86 -8.64 1.99
CA GLU A 128 -4.74 -9.55 2.73
C GLU A 128 -4.66 -10.97 2.15
N GLU A 129 -4.57 -11.10 0.83
CA GLU A 129 -4.44 -12.38 0.15
C GLU A 129 -3.07 -13.03 0.38
N GLU A 130 -1.97 -12.26 0.32
CA GLU A 130 -0.64 -12.74 0.70
C GLU A 130 -0.62 -13.29 2.14
N ALA A 131 -1.26 -12.58 3.07
CA ALA A 131 -1.37 -13.04 4.47
C ALA A 131 -2.22 -14.31 4.60
N ARG A 132 -3.32 -14.43 3.84
CA ARG A 132 -4.15 -15.62 3.80
C ARG A 132 -3.37 -16.83 3.26
N ILE A 133 -2.63 -16.65 2.17
CA ILE A 133 -1.81 -17.72 1.57
C ILE A 133 -0.76 -18.21 2.57
N GLN A 134 -0.09 -17.30 3.27
CA GLN A 134 0.86 -17.66 4.33
C GLN A 134 0.20 -18.49 5.43
N GLN A 135 -1.00 -18.10 5.89
CA GLN A 135 -1.74 -18.88 6.89
C GLN A 135 -2.14 -20.27 6.39
N LEU A 136 -2.51 -20.40 5.11
CA LEU A 136 -2.82 -21.69 4.49
C LEU A 136 -1.58 -22.58 4.39
N GLU A 137 -0.42 -22.02 4.04
CA GLU A 137 0.85 -22.75 4.02
C GLU A 137 1.25 -23.23 5.42
N GLU A 138 1.16 -22.37 6.44
CA GLU A 138 1.41 -22.77 7.83
C GLU A 138 0.47 -23.88 8.30
N LEU A 139 -0.82 -23.78 7.95
CA LEU A 139 -1.81 -24.80 8.31
C LEU A 139 -1.52 -26.13 7.61
N LYS A 140 -1.15 -26.08 6.32
CA LYS A 140 -0.75 -27.26 5.55
C LYS A 140 0.41 -27.99 6.21
N GLU A 141 1.47 -27.27 6.57
CA GLU A 141 2.65 -27.86 7.20
C GLU A 141 2.34 -28.42 8.60
N LYS A 142 1.47 -27.77 9.38
CA LYS A 142 0.97 -28.32 10.66
C LYS A 142 0.19 -29.61 10.47
N CYS A 143 -0.72 -29.67 9.50
CA CYS A 143 -1.47 -30.89 9.21
C CYS A 143 -0.56 -32.04 8.77
N LYS A 144 0.46 -31.75 7.95
CA LYS A 144 1.47 -32.74 7.56
C LYS A 144 2.26 -33.27 8.76
N ALA A 145 2.73 -32.38 9.63
CA ALA A 145 3.47 -32.77 10.83
C ALA A 145 2.64 -33.69 11.74
N LEU A 146 1.39 -33.33 12.02
CA LEU A 146 0.48 -34.16 12.83
C LEU A 146 0.21 -35.54 12.21
N LEU A 147 0.11 -35.63 10.88
CA LEU A 147 -0.04 -36.91 10.20
C LEU A 147 1.22 -37.79 10.32
N ILE A 148 2.40 -37.18 10.31
CA ILE A 148 3.67 -37.90 10.49
C ILE A 148 3.78 -38.38 11.95
N GLU A 149 3.54 -37.50 12.94
CA GLU A 149 3.56 -37.85 14.37
C GLU A 149 2.56 -38.96 14.70
N ASN A 150 1.32 -38.87 14.22
CA ASN A 150 0.31 -39.92 14.42
C ASN A 150 0.77 -41.27 13.86
N ARG A 151 1.51 -41.26 12.75
CA ARG A 151 2.04 -42.48 12.14
C ARG A 151 3.21 -43.04 12.94
N GLU A 152 4.15 -42.21 13.37
CA GLU A 152 5.26 -42.64 14.23
C GLU A 152 4.72 -43.28 15.52
N GLY A 153 3.72 -42.67 16.16
CA GLY A 153 3.06 -43.25 17.33
C GLY A 153 2.26 -44.53 17.08
N GLN A 154 1.83 -44.80 15.83
CA GLN A 154 1.14 -46.04 15.43
C GLN A 154 2.12 -47.17 15.08
N MET A 155 3.29 -46.86 14.53
CA MET A 155 4.35 -47.85 14.25
C MET A 155 4.88 -48.50 15.54
N ASP A 156 4.79 -47.80 16.67
CA ASP A 156 5.07 -48.38 18.00
C ASP A 156 4.01 -49.41 18.46
N ILE A 157 2.86 -49.52 17.78
CA ILE A 157 1.67 -50.28 18.23
C ILE A 157 1.36 -51.50 17.34
N ASP A 158 1.48 -51.43 16.01
CA ASP A 158 1.00 -52.49 15.10
C ASP A 158 1.98 -52.89 13.97
N ALA A 159 2.18 -54.20 13.76
CA ALA A 159 3.12 -54.80 12.80
C ALA A 159 2.52 -55.17 11.41
N ASP A 160 1.29 -54.74 11.09
CA ASP A 160 0.59 -55.02 9.80
C ASP A 160 0.65 -53.77 8.87
N GLU A 161 1.83 -53.48 8.31
CA GLU A 161 2.15 -52.13 7.81
C GLU A 161 1.75 -51.77 6.36
N CYS A 162 1.46 -52.69 5.44
CA CYS A 162 1.30 -52.31 4.02
C CYS A 162 0.05 -51.47 3.68
N ILE A 163 -1.11 -51.74 4.31
CA ILE A 163 -2.37 -51.03 3.99
C ILE A 163 -2.40 -49.64 4.65
N SER A 164 -1.74 -49.48 5.80
CA SER A 164 -1.59 -48.21 6.54
C SER A 164 -0.70 -47.19 5.78
N LEU A 165 0.38 -47.67 5.15
CA LEU A 165 1.34 -46.84 4.42
C LEU A 165 0.73 -46.16 3.19
N GLU A 166 -0.02 -46.90 2.38
CA GLU A 166 -0.69 -46.35 1.20
C GLU A 166 -1.75 -45.31 1.61
N GLN A 167 -2.50 -45.58 2.69
CA GLN A 167 -3.51 -44.65 3.19
C GLN A 167 -2.89 -43.35 3.74
N HIS A 168 -1.75 -43.43 4.43
CA HIS A 168 -0.98 -42.26 4.87
C HIS A 168 -0.45 -41.42 3.71
N HIS A 169 0.13 -42.08 2.70
CA HIS A 169 0.62 -41.41 1.50
C HIS A 169 -0.51 -40.72 0.72
N ASN A 170 -1.66 -41.39 0.60
CA ASN A 170 -2.86 -40.84 -0.03
C ASN A 170 -3.38 -39.62 0.75
N ASN A 171 -3.38 -39.65 2.08
CA ASN A 171 -3.81 -38.51 2.91
C ASN A 171 -2.87 -37.30 2.76
N LEU A 172 -1.55 -37.52 2.70
CA LEU A 172 -0.58 -36.45 2.43
C LEU A 172 -0.81 -35.83 1.04
N SER A 173 -0.96 -36.67 0.01
CA SER A 173 -1.25 -36.20 -1.36
C SER A 173 -2.59 -35.43 -1.44
N LEU A 174 -3.60 -35.89 -0.70
CA LEU A 174 -4.89 -35.21 -0.62
C LEU A 174 -4.76 -33.82 0.02
N ILE A 175 -4.02 -33.69 1.12
CA ILE A 175 -3.74 -32.38 1.72
C ILE A 175 -3.04 -31.47 0.72
N GLU A 176 -2.03 -31.96 0.01
CA GLU A 176 -1.33 -31.14 -0.99
C GLU A 176 -2.24 -30.64 -2.10
N SER A 177 -3.12 -31.51 -2.62
CA SER A 177 -4.06 -31.16 -3.68
C SER A 177 -5.17 -30.20 -3.22
N LEU A 178 -5.71 -30.38 -2.01
CA LEU A 178 -6.76 -29.51 -1.45
C LEU A 178 -6.25 -28.09 -1.23
N PHE A 179 -5.06 -27.94 -0.62
CA PHE A 179 -4.49 -26.61 -0.40
C PHE A 179 -4.05 -25.94 -1.71
N LEU A 180 -3.59 -26.71 -2.71
CA LEU A 180 -3.29 -26.17 -4.04
C LEU A 180 -4.55 -25.68 -4.77
N GLN A 181 -5.68 -26.38 -4.64
CA GLN A 181 -6.95 -25.94 -5.21
C GLN A 181 -7.44 -24.64 -4.55
N GLU A 182 -7.30 -24.53 -3.22
CA GLU A 182 -7.71 -23.31 -2.51
C GLU A 182 -6.86 -22.09 -2.85
N THR A 183 -5.55 -22.24 -3.07
CA THR A 183 -4.69 -21.13 -3.51
C THR A 183 -4.94 -20.71 -4.96
N GLN A 184 -5.52 -21.57 -5.79
CA GLN A 184 -5.83 -21.29 -7.21
C GLN A 184 -7.22 -20.72 -7.46
N LYS A 185 -8.15 -20.79 -6.49
CA LYS A 185 -9.54 -20.33 -6.67
C LYS A 185 -9.69 -18.81 -6.75
N ILE A 186 -8.68 -18.04 -6.36
CA ILE A 186 -8.80 -16.59 -6.22
C ILE A 186 -7.88 -15.92 -7.23
N THR A 187 -8.47 -15.29 -8.23
CA THR A 187 -7.71 -14.55 -9.25
C THR A 187 -7.95 -13.06 -9.09
N VAL A 188 -6.95 -12.26 -9.45
CA VAL A 188 -6.98 -10.78 -9.45
C VAL A 188 -8.15 -10.19 -10.28
N LYS A 189 -8.90 -11.04 -11.02
CA LYS A 189 -10.10 -10.65 -11.78
C LYS A 189 -11.30 -10.28 -10.90
N ASP A 190 -11.28 -10.60 -9.61
CA ASP A 190 -12.39 -10.34 -8.68
C ASP A 190 -12.31 -8.96 -7.98
N VAL A 191 -11.39 -8.06 -8.40
CA VAL A 191 -11.09 -6.75 -7.73
C VAL A 191 -11.16 -5.54 -8.65
#